data_AF-A0A1T4VIB0-F1
#
_entry.id   AF-A0A1T4VIB0-F1
#
_cell.length_a   1.000
_cell.length_b   1.000
_cell.length_c   1.000
_cell.angle_alpha   90.00
_cell.angle_beta   90.00
_cell.angle_gamma   90.00
#
_symmetry.space_group_name_H-M   'P 1'
#
loop_
_entity.id
_entity.type
_entity.pdbx_description
1 polymer ?
#
loop_
_entity_poly.entity_id
_entity_poly.type
_entity_poly.pdbx_seq_one_letter_code
_entity_poly.pdbx_strand_id
1 'polypeptide(L)'
;GREEANLFFNVIAKRYEQGSVVVTSNLPFSQWSNAFADDTTLTAALLDRLLHHSHIIQISGESYRLKGKRALGTVPTVLQNESERQG
;
A
#
# COMPACT_ATOMS: atom_id res chain seq x y z
N GLY A 1 12.22 4.82 12.05
CA GLY A 1 12.22 4.07 10.77
C GLY A 1 12.48 2.58 10.92
N ARG A 2 13.67 2.18 11.40
CA ARG A 2 14.07 0.75 11.44
C ARG A 2 13.39 -0.04 12.57
N GLU A 3 13.16 0.56 13.73
CA GLU A 3 12.47 -0.11 14.85
C GLU A 3 11.01 -0.44 14.50
N GLU A 4 10.32 0.49 13.85
CA GLU A 4 8.94 0.35 13.40
C GLU A 4 8.84 -0.71 12.29
N ALA A 5 9.82 -0.74 11.37
CA ALA A 5 9.95 -1.80 10.38
C ALA A 5 10.13 -3.18 11.03
N ASN A 6 10.98 -3.27 12.05
CA ASN A 6 11.18 -4.50 12.81
C ASN A 6 9.92 -4.93 13.59
N LEU A 7 9.19 -3.97 14.18
CA LEU A 7 7.92 -4.25 14.85
C LEU A 7 6.89 -4.80 13.86
N PHE A 8 6.78 -4.18 12.68
CA PHE A 8 5.89 -4.67 11.63
C PHE A 8 6.28 -6.08 11.16
N PHE A 9 7.59 -6.31 10.92
CA PHE A 9 8.10 -7.63 10.59
C PHE A 9 7.73 -8.68 11.66
N ASN A 10 7.90 -8.34 12.95
CA ASN A 10 7.55 -9.25 14.03
C ASN A 10 6.05 -9.60 14.07
N VAL A 11 5.18 -8.65 13.75
CA VAL A 11 3.73 -8.92 13.64
C VAL A 11 3.45 -9.89 12.51
N ILE A 12 4.04 -9.67 11.32
CA ILE A 12 3.86 -10.55 10.17
C ILE A 12 4.44 -11.93 10.46
N ALA A 13 5.65 -12.01 11.00
CA ALA A 13 6.30 -13.28 11.33
C ALA A 13 5.49 -14.11 12.35
N LYS A 14 4.85 -13.47 13.34
CA LYS A 14 3.97 -14.16 14.30
C LYS A 14 2.64 -14.62 13.71
N ARG A 15 2.13 -13.92 12.70
CA ARG A 15 0.85 -14.25 12.05
C ARG A 15 1.00 -15.22 10.89
N TYR A 16 2.19 -15.28 10.30
CA TYR A 16 2.53 -16.21 9.23
C TYR A 16 2.14 -17.64 9.64
N GLU A 17 1.30 -18.28 8.81
CA GLU A 17 0.71 -19.62 9.04
C GLU A 17 -0.14 -19.80 10.31
N GLN A 18 -0.41 -18.73 11.06
CA GLN A 18 -1.18 -18.77 12.31
C GLN A 18 -2.51 -17.99 12.24
N GLY A 19 -2.68 -17.13 11.24
CA GLY A 19 -3.95 -16.45 10.99
C GLY A 19 -3.92 -15.52 9.78
N SER A 20 -5.10 -15.09 9.33
CA SER A 20 -5.22 -14.20 8.16
C SER A 20 -4.83 -12.76 8.50
N VAL A 21 -4.18 -12.09 7.54
CA VAL A 21 -3.81 -10.68 7.62
C VAL A 21 -4.26 -9.99 6.33
N VAL A 22 -4.85 -8.80 6.47
CA VAL A 22 -5.15 -7.91 5.34
C VAL A 22 -4.23 -6.70 5.43
N VAL A 23 -3.51 -6.42 4.35
CA VAL A 23 -2.61 -5.27 4.23
C VAL A 23 -3.04 -4.45 3.03
N THR A 24 -3.18 -3.13 3.21
CA THR A 24 -3.42 -2.19 2.13
C THR A 24 -2.20 -1.29 1.97
N SER A 25 -1.72 -1.12 0.75
CA SER A 25 -0.63 -0.19 0.43
C SER A 25 -0.97 0.62 -0.80
N ASN A 26 -0.61 1.90 -0.77
CA ASN A 26 -0.61 2.77 -1.95
C ASN A 26 0.73 2.75 -2.70
N LEU A 27 1.71 1.95 -2.24
CA LEU A 27 3.02 1.81 -2.84
C LEU A 27 3.16 0.43 -3.50
N PRO A 28 3.74 0.35 -4.71
CA PRO A 28 4.09 -0.93 -5.31
C PRO A 28 5.20 -1.61 -4.49
N PHE A 29 5.27 -2.94 -4.53
CA PHE A 29 6.25 -3.71 -3.74
C PHE A 29 7.71 -3.30 -3.98
N SER A 30 8.04 -2.83 -5.18
CA SER A 30 9.39 -2.33 -5.52
C SER A 30 9.81 -1.11 -4.71
N GLN A 31 8.86 -0.37 -4.12
CA GLN A 31 9.14 0.82 -3.29
C GLN A 31 9.08 0.51 -1.79
N TRP A 32 8.81 -0.74 -1.40
CA TRP A 32 8.67 -1.08 0.01
C TRP A 32 9.99 -0.95 0.78
N SER A 33 11.15 -1.16 0.15
CA SER A 33 12.45 -0.95 0.81
C SER A 33 12.54 0.44 1.43
N ASN A 34 12.08 1.45 0.71
CA ASN A 34 12.12 2.84 1.16
C ASN A 34 11.17 3.07 2.35
N ALA A 35 10.05 2.35 2.39
CA ALA A 35 9.11 2.39 3.51
C ALA A 35 9.66 1.66 4.75
N PHE A 36 10.49 0.63 4.57
CA PHE A 36 11.11 -0.17 5.65
C PHE A 36 12.58 0.21 5.89
N ALA A 37 12.83 1.51 6.04
CA ALA A 37 14.13 2.08 6.42
C ALA A 37 15.28 1.74 5.46
N ASP A 38 14.99 1.70 4.16
CA ASP A 38 15.92 1.34 3.08
C ASP A 38 16.57 -0.04 3.26
N ASP A 39 15.93 -0.92 4.05
CA ASP A 39 16.42 -2.25 4.36
C ASP A 39 15.83 -3.28 3.39
N THR A 40 16.54 -3.50 2.27
CA THR A 40 16.15 -4.45 1.23
C THR A 40 16.07 -5.88 1.75
N THR A 41 16.93 -6.26 2.68
CA THR A 41 16.97 -7.62 3.24
C THR A 41 15.75 -7.88 4.12
N LEU A 42 15.44 -6.96 5.04
CA LEU A 42 14.24 -7.04 5.87
C LEU A 42 12.98 -7.03 5.02
N THR A 43 12.93 -6.16 4.01
CA THR A 43 11.78 -6.04 3.10
C THR A 43 11.57 -7.32 2.29
N ALA A 44 12.64 -7.93 1.77
CA ALA A 44 12.53 -9.19 1.04
C ALA A 44 12.00 -10.31 1.95
N ALA A 45 12.53 -10.43 3.17
CA ALA A 45 12.07 -11.43 4.14
C ALA A 45 10.61 -11.21 4.59
N LEU A 46 10.16 -9.95 4.65
CA LEU A 46 8.79 -9.57 4.93
C LEU A 46 7.85 -9.95 3.77
N LEU A 47 8.23 -9.59 2.55
CA LEU A 47 7.46 -9.89 1.34
C LEU A 47 7.34 -11.39 1.10
N ASP A 48 8.41 -12.15 1.32
CA ASP A 48 8.40 -13.61 1.24
C ASP A 48 7.28 -14.22 2.10
N ARG A 49 7.21 -13.83 3.38
CA ARG A 49 6.17 -14.30 4.31
C ARG A 49 4.76 -13.83 3.93
N LEU A 50 4.62 -12.57 3.53
CA LEU A 50 3.31 -12.04 3.14
C LEU A 50 2.78 -12.71 1.88
N LEU A 51 3.64 -12.91 0.88
CA LEU A 51 3.21 -13.31 -0.45
C LEU A 51 3.05 -14.82 -0.61
N HIS A 52 3.70 -15.63 0.24
CA HIS A 52 3.64 -17.09 0.16
C HIS A 52 2.21 -17.65 0.17
N HIS A 53 1.31 -17.08 0.96
CA HIS A 53 -0.11 -17.47 1.04
C HIS A 53 -1.06 -16.27 0.94
N SER A 54 -0.91 -15.46 -0.12
CA SER A 54 -1.73 -14.27 -0.32
C SER A 54 -2.57 -14.26 -1.59
N HIS A 55 -3.63 -13.45 -1.55
CA HIS A 55 -4.34 -12.99 -2.74
C HIS A 55 -4.04 -11.51 -2.94
N ILE A 56 -3.40 -11.18 -4.06
CA ILE A 56 -3.07 -9.79 -4.40
C ILE A 56 -4.25 -9.18 -5.15
N ILE A 57 -4.86 -8.15 -4.56
CA ILE A 57 -5.93 -7.37 -5.19
C ILE A 57 -5.36 -6.02 -5.58
N GLN A 58 -5.19 -5.80 -6.89
CA GLN A 58 -4.81 -4.49 -7.41
C GLN A 58 -6.05 -3.61 -7.55
N ILE A 59 -6.03 -2.46 -6.88
CA ILE A 59 -7.14 -1.50 -6.89
C ILE A 59 -6.71 -0.30 -7.72
N SER A 60 -7.47 0.00 -8.76
CA SER A 60 -7.29 1.15 -9.62
C SER A 60 -8.58 1.95 -9.74
N GLY A 61 -8.47 3.21 -10.18
CA GLY A 61 -9.60 4.11 -10.37
C GLY A 61 -9.53 5.36 -9.50
N GLU A 62 -10.51 6.23 -9.72
CA GLU A 62 -10.52 7.55 -9.08
C GLU A 62 -10.77 7.48 -7.58
N SER A 63 -10.11 8.39 -6.84
CA SER A 63 -10.29 8.54 -5.40
C SER A 63 -11.77 8.71 -5.05
N TYR A 64 -12.29 7.80 -4.22
CA TYR A 64 -13.66 7.85 -3.74
C TYR A 64 -13.99 9.18 -3.03
N ARG A 65 -13.01 9.75 -2.30
CA ARG A 65 -13.15 11.04 -1.63
C ARG A 65 -13.37 12.19 -2.62
N LEU A 66 -12.82 12.08 -3.82
CA LEU A 66 -12.96 13.10 -4.86
C LEU A 66 -14.33 13.01 -5.54
N LYS A 67 -14.90 11.81 -5.68
CA LYS A 67 -16.25 11.62 -6.24
C LYS A 67 -17.32 12.39 -5.46
N GLY A 68 -17.26 12.36 -4.11
CA GLY A 68 -18.17 13.15 -3.27
C GLY A 68 -18.01 14.66 -3.44
N LYS A 69 -16.77 15.14 -3.61
CA LYS A 69 -16.50 16.56 -3.86
C LYS A 69 -16.92 17.03 -5.24
N ARG A 70 -16.89 16.15 -6.26
CA ARG A 70 -17.41 16.45 -7.61
C ARG A 70 -18.93 16.57 -7.58
N ALA A 71 -19.60 15.66 -6.88
CA ALA A 71 -21.05 15.73 -6.69
C ALA A 71 -21.49 17.04 -6.01
N LEU A 72 -20.64 17.60 -5.15
CA LEU A 72 -20.87 18.87 -4.45
C LEU A 72 -20.29 20.10 -5.21
N GLY A 73 -19.76 19.93 -6.42
CA GLY A 73 -19.20 21.03 -7.23
C GLY A 73 -17.96 21.70 -6.64
N THR A 74 -17.31 21.10 -5.63
CA THR A 74 -16.25 21.73 -4.82
C THR A 74 -14.83 21.27 -5.22
N VAL A 75 -14.66 20.61 -6.37
CA VAL A 75 -13.33 20.18 -6.82
C VAL A 75 -12.58 21.34 -7.47
N PRO A 76 -11.38 21.70 -6.98
CA PRO A 76 -10.53 22.67 -7.66
C PRO A 76 -10.17 22.18 -9.06
N THR A 77 -10.36 23.02 -10.08
CA THR A 77 -10.14 22.75 -11.52
C THR A 77 -8.79 22.09 -11.84
N VAL A 78 -7.77 22.30 -11.00
CA VAL A 78 -6.43 21.73 -11.16
C VAL A 78 -6.43 20.19 -11.10
N LEU A 79 -7.25 19.58 -10.24
CA LEU A 79 -7.32 18.12 -10.07
C LEU A 79 -8.16 17.42 -11.15
N GLN A 80 -8.97 18.18 -11.89
CA GLN A 80 -9.82 17.67 -12.96
C GLN A 80 -8.98 17.38 -14.21
N ASN A 81 -8.04 18.25 -14.53
CA ASN A 81 -7.17 18.15 -15.71
C ASN A 81 -6.12 17.03 -15.61
N GLU A 82 -5.75 16.58 -14.40
CA GLU A 82 -4.79 15.48 -14.20
C GLU A 82 -5.43 14.10 -14.34
N SER A 83 -6.71 13.97 -14.00
CA SER A 83 -7.45 12.70 -14.12
C SER A 83 -7.68 12.31 -15.59
N GLU A 84 -7.82 13.29 -16.48
CA GLU A 84 -8.04 13.09 -17.92
C GLU A 84 -6.76 12.76 -18.72
N ARG A 85 -5.57 13.00 -18.13
CA ARG A 85 -4.28 12.73 -18.78
C ARG A 85 -3.70 11.36 -18.50
N GLN A 86 -4.25 10.63 -17.52
CA GLN A 86 -3.77 9.31 -17.10
C GLN A 86 -4.79 8.18 -17.35
N GLY A 87 -5.85 8.45 -18.10
CA GLY A 87 -6.83 7.47 -18.57
C GLY A 87 -6.44 6.83 -19.89
#